data_AF-A0A3Q3W771-F1
#
_entry.id   AF-A0A3Q3W771-F1
#
_cell.length_a   1.000
_cell.length_b   1.000
_cell.length_c   1.000
_cell.angle_alpha   90.00
_cell.angle_beta   90.00
_cell.angle_gamma   90.00
#
_symmetry.space_group_name_H-M   'P 1'
#
loop_
_entity.id
_entity.type
_entity.pdbx_description
1 polymer ?
#
loop_
_entity_poly.entity_id
_entity_poly.type
_entity_poly.pdbx_seq_one_letter_code
_entity_poly.pdbx_strand_id
1 'polypeptide(L)'
;MSHTLIHCVVLLLTFPGEQTPVALLASGDVRLAPSGLGKLALTLLDPFRDRLYYQLKLQQRRTREELVSQGIMPPLKSPAAFHEQRRSLERARTEDYLKRKIRCRPVRSELVRMHILEETSAEPSLQAKQLQLKRARLADDLNDKISHRPGPIELVHKNILCPPLTCSPRTAICPHHRYHRRMSIKLIH
;
A
#
# COMPACT_ATOMS: atom_id res chain seq x y z
N MET A 1 39.45 21.75 14.30
CA MET A 1 39.76 20.39 14.77
C MET A 1 38.50 19.55 14.66
N SER A 2 38.62 18.39 14.00
CA SER A 2 37.74 17.20 14.06
C SER A 2 36.25 17.31 13.66
N HIS A 3 36.00 17.11 12.36
CA HIS A 3 35.25 15.99 11.76
C HIS A 3 33.93 15.46 12.38
N THR A 4 32.84 15.70 11.64
CA THR A 4 31.86 14.73 11.08
C THR A 4 31.37 13.53 11.90
N LEU A 5 30.06 13.48 12.17
CA LEU A 5 29.28 12.23 12.27
C LEU A 5 27.90 12.42 11.61
N ILE A 6 27.86 12.21 10.29
CA ILE A 6 26.62 11.97 9.55
C ILE A 6 26.21 10.54 9.89
N HIS A 7 25.17 10.39 10.71
CA HIS A 7 24.49 9.12 10.94
C HIS A 7 23.75 8.72 9.66
N CYS A 8 24.48 8.09 8.75
CA CYS A 8 23.95 7.44 7.56
C CYS A 8 23.35 6.09 7.99
N VAL A 9 22.07 6.07 8.33
CA VAL A 9 21.31 4.83 8.54
C VAL A 9 21.09 4.21 7.16
N VAL A 10 22.08 3.45 6.70
CA VAL A 10 21.93 2.52 5.59
C VAL A 10 21.14 1.34 6.12
N LEU A 11 19.85 1.31 5.78
CA LEU A 11 18.98 0.17 6.00
C LEU A 11 19.54 -1.00 5.18
N LEU A 12 20.13 -1.97 5.88
CA LEU A 12 20.61 -3.24 5.32
C LEU A 12 19.41 -4.04 4.79
N LEU A 13 19.21 -4.01 3.47
CA LEU A 13 18.51 -5.09 2.78
C LEU A 13 19.46 -6.28 2.72
N THR A 14 19.14 -7.30 3.49
CA THR A 14 19.80 -8.59 3.58
C THR A 14 19.72 -9.30 2.23
N PHE A 15 20.80 -9.28 1.46
CA PHE A 15 21.05 -10.22 0.37
C PHE A 15 21.82 -11.42 0.95
N PRO A 16 21.31 -12.66 0.86
CA PRO A 16 22.08 -13.83 1.22
C PRO A 16 22.84 -14.35 -0.01
N GLY A 17 24.16 -14.53 0.13
CA GLY A 17 24.89 -15.50 -0.68
C GLY A 17 25.93 -14.94 -1.65
N GLU A 18 27.00 -14.35 -1.12
CA GLU A 18 28.31 -14.45 -1.76
C GLU A 18 29.34 -14.83 -0.69
N GLN A 19 29.68 -16.12 -0.65
CA GLN A 19 30.87 -16.60 0.05
C GLN A 19 32.05 -16.48 -0.93
N THR A 20 32.87 -15.46 -0.75
CA THR A 20 34.24 -15.41 -1.29
C THR A 20 35.22 -15.70 -0.15
N PRO A 21 36.09 -16.72 -0.23
CA PRO A 21 37.19 -16.83 0.72
C PRO A 21 38.33 -15.91 0.28
N VAL A 22 38.65 -14.92 1.11
CA VAL A 22 39.88 -14.14 1.02
C VAL A 22 40.94 -14.89 1.81
N ALA A 23 41.86 -15.58 1.12
CA ALA A 23 43.05 -16.15 1.74
C ALA A 23 44.21 -15.15 1.60
N LEU A 24 44.59 -14.58 2.73
CA LEU A 24 45.77 -13.74 2.91
C LEU A 24 46.96 -14.65 3.23
N LEU A 25 47.95 -14.75 2.34
CA LEU A 25 49.29 -15.22 2.70
C LEU A 25 50.32 -14.35 1.97
N ALA A 26 51.01 -13.55 2.76
CA ALA A 26 52.22 -12.85 2.38
C ALA A 26 53.44 -13.78 2.60
N SER A 27 54.44 -13.52 1.76
CA SER A 27 55.87 -13.85 1.92
C SER A 27 56.32 -15.26 1.50
N GLY A 28 57.26 -15.30 0.55
CA GLY A 28 58.10 -16.47 0.29
C GLY A 28 58.59 -16.55 -1.14
N ASP A 29 59.86 -16.24 -1.33
CA ASP A 29 60.61 -16.26 -2.58
C ASP A 29 60.53 -17.58 -3.37
N VAL A 30 60.65 -17.45 -4.70
CA VAL A 30 61.68 -18.08 -5.57
C VAL A 30 61.10 -18.30 -6.97
N ARG A 31 61.79 -17.72 -7.94
CA ARG A 31 61.71 -18.01 -9.37
C ARG A 31 61.73 -19.53 -9.60
N LEU A 32 60.65 -20.07 -10.17
CA LEU A 32 60.76 -21.10 -11.19
C LEU A 32 59.71 -20.79 -12.26
N ALA A 33 60.16 -20.42 -13.45
CA ALA A 33 59.31 -20.37 -14.62
C ALA A 33 59.01 -21.80 -15.06
N PRO A 34 57.74 -22.27 -15.07
CA PRO A 34 57.37 -23.36 -15.95
C PRO A 34 57.17 -22.75 -17.34
N SER A 35 58.18 -22.97 -18.18
CA SER A 35 58.02 -23.25 -19.61
C SER A 35 56.60 -23.07 -20.15
N GLY A 36 56.37 -21.92 -20.81
CA GLY A 36 55.89 -21.77 -22.19
C GLY A 36 54.78 -22.64 -22.80
N LEU A 37 54.11 -23.54 -22.08
CA LEU A 37 53.11 -24.48 -22.61
C LEU A 37 51.78 -24.45 -21.85
N GLY A 38 51.60 -23.50 -20.91
CA GLY A 38 50.33 -23.29 -20.20
C GLY A 38 49.44 -22.18 -20.78
N LYS A 39 50.00 -21.29 -21.63
CA LYS A 39 49.27 -20.13 -22.16
C LYS A 39 48.45 -20.41 -23.42
N LEU A 40 48.67 -21.56 -24.06
CA LEU A 40 47.90 -21.99 -25.25
C LEU A 40 46.72 -22.90 -24.92
N ALA A 41 46.51 -23.23 -23.63
CA ALA A 41 45.39 -24.07 -23.20
C ALA A 41 44.08 -23.28 -22.96
N LEU A 42 44.09 -21.96 -23.13
CA LEU A 42 42.89 -21.11 -23.03
C LEU A 42 42.46 -20.50 -24.38
N THR A 43 43.18 -20.80 -25.47
CA THR A 43 42.87 -20.25 -26.81
C THR A 43 41.99 -21.16 -27.66
N LEU A 44 41.51 -22.28 -27.11
CA LEU A 44 40.50 -23.09 -27.76
C LEU A 44 39.61 -23.60 -26.64
N LEU A 45 38.50 -22.89 -26.38
CA LEU A 45 37.40 -23.51 -25.67
C LEU A 45 37.02 -24.73 -26.51
N ASP A 46 37.36 -25.91 -26.00
CA ASP A 46 37.00 -27.16 -26.66
C ASP A 46 35.52 -27.10 -27.01
N PRO A 47 35.11 -27.34 -28.28
CA PRO A 47 33.71 -27.34 -28.68
C PRO A 47 32.83 -28.22 -27.78
N PHE A 48 33.44 -29.23 -27.16
CA PHE A 48 32.84 -30.09 -26.16
C PHE A 48 32.57 -29.40 -24.81
N ARG A 49 33.49 -28.59 -24.26
CA ARG A 49 33.26 -27.84 -23.02
C ARG A 49 32.21 -26.76 -23.20
N ASP A 50 32.22 -26.08 -24.35
CA ASP A 50 31.22 -25.06 -24.67
C ASP A 50 29.83 -25.67 -24.80
N ARG A 51 29.71 -26.80 -25.51
CA ARG A 51 28.45 -27.52 -25.65
C ARG A 51 27.87 -27.91 -24.28
N LEU A 52 28.69 -28.46 -23.38
CA LEU A 52 28.25 -28.85 -22.04
C LEU A 52 27.86 -27.63 -21.18
N TYR A 53 28.61 -26.54 -21.27
CA TYR A 53 28.31 -25.29 -20.58
C TYR A 53 26.97 -24.69 -21.01
N TYR A 54 26.72 -24.58 -22.31
CA TYR A 54 25.45 -24.07 -22.82
C TYR A 54 24.27 -24.96 -22.45
N GLN A 55 24.46 -26.28 -22.44
CA GLN A 55 23.41 -27.21 -22.04
C GLN A 55 22.98 -27.01 -20.57
N LEU A 56 23.93 -26.81 -19.66
CA LEU A 56 23.64 -26.46 -18.26
C LEU A 56 22.94 -25.10 -18.14
N LYS A 57 23.39 -24.07 -18.89
CA LYS A 57 22.77 -22.75 -18.87
C LYS A 57 21.34 -22.75 -19.42
N LEU A 58 21.05 -23.60 -20.40
CA LEU A 58 19.70 -23.77 -20.93
C LEU A 58 18.78 -24.48 -19.94
N GLN A 59 19.28 -25.41 -19.12
CA GLN A 59 18.50 -26.04 -18.05
C GLN A 59 18.21 -25.08 -16.90
N GLN A 60 19.15 -24.19 -16.58
CA GLN A 60 19.00 -23.19 -15.51
C GLN A 60 18.24 -21.93 -15.94
N ARG A 61 17.68 -21.89 -17.17
CA ARG A 61 16.98 -20.70 -17.67
C ARG A 61 15.62 -20.54 -16.99
N ARG A 62 15.25 -19.29 -16.69
CA ARG A 62 13.90 -18.93 -16.26
C ARG A 62 12.92 -19.04 -17.43
N THR A 63 11.65 -19.29 -17.11
CA THR A 63 10.59 -19.30 -18.13
C THR A 63 10.42 -17.90 -18.73
N ARG A 64 9.92 -17.83 -19.97
CA ARG A 64 9.73 -16.54 -20.64
C ARG A 64 8.67 -15.70 -19.91
N GLU A 65 7.67 -16.36 -19.36
CA GLU A 65 6.58 -15.80 -18.57
C GLU A 65 7.10 -15.12 -17.30
N GLU A 66 8.02 -15.77 -16.57
CA GLU A 66 8.69 -15.19 -15.39
C GLU A 66 9.47 -13.93 -15.76
N LEU A 67 10.20 -13.93 -16.88
CA LEU A 67 10.96 -12.76 -17.33
C LEU A 67 10.07 -11.58 -17.70
N VAL A 68 8.89 -11.85 -18.26
CA VAL A 68 7.87 -10.81 -18.53
C VAL A 68 7.28 -10.28 -17.22
N SER A 69 6.99 -11.15 -16.27
CA SER A 69 6.49 -10.77 -14.93
C SER A 69 7.48 -9.87 -14.19
N GLN A 70 8.78 -10.15 -14.32
CA GLN A 70 9.88 -9.34 -13.76
C GLN A 70 10.15 -8.05 -14.57
N GLY A 71 9.49 -7.84 -15.70
CA GLY A 71 9.69 -6.65 -16.54
C GLY A 71 10.98 -6.64 -17.35
N ILE A 72 11.69 -7.77 -17.47
CA ILE A 72 12.92 -7.90 -18.26
C ILE A 72 12.60 -8.00 -19.75
N MET A 73 11.57 -8.78 -20.10
CA MET A 73 11.16 -9.02 -21.50
C MET A 73 9.81 -8.35 -21.83
N PRO A 74 9.58 -7.91 -23.08
CA PRO A 74 8.28 -7.43 -23.53
C PRO A 74 7.17 -8.47 -23.42
N PRO A 75 5.91 -8.06 -23.16
CA PRO A 75 4.76 -8.96 -23.10
C PRO A 75 4.56 -9.83 -24.35
N LEU A 76 4.27 -11.11 -24.13
CA LEU A 76 4.12 -12.14 -25.17
C LEU A 76 2.99 -11.90 -26.14
N LYS A 77 1.92 -11.23 -25.67
CA LYS A 77 0.68 -11.02 -26.42
C LYS A 77 0.79 -9.92 -27.47
N SER A 78 1.87 -9.13 -27.46
CA SER A 78 2.08 -8.03 -28.40
C SER A 78 3.29 -8.29 -29.29
N PRO A 79 3.25 -7.92 -30.57
CA PRO A 79 4.41 -8.01 -31.45
C PRO A 79 5.58 -7.18 -30.91
N ALA A 80 6.80 -7.72 -30.99
CA ALA A 80 8.00 -7.09 -30.43
C ALA A 80 8.36 -5.77 -31.13
N ALA A 81 8.08 -5.67 -32.44
CA ALA A 81 8.42 -4.50 -33.26
C ALA A 81 7.76 -3.19 -32.77
N PHE A 82 6.57 -3.28 -32.18
CA PHE A 82 5.79 -2.10 -31.76
C PHE A 82 5.81 -1.88 -30.24
N HIS A 83 6.72 -2.53 -29.52
CA HIS A 83 6.74 -2.46 -28.06
C HIS A 83 6.99 -1.03 -27.55
N GLU A 84 7.87 -0.27 -28.21
CA GLU A 84 8.22 1.10 -27.81
C GLU A 84 7.07 2.07 -28.05
N GLN A 85 6.42 1.99 -29.21
CA GLN A 85 5.26 2.83 -29.57
C GLN A 85 4.10 2.55 -28.61
N ARG A 86 3.83 1.28 -28.30
CA ARG A 86 2.81 0.90 -27.31
C ARG A 86 3.16 1.47 -25.93
N ARG A 87 4.40 1.32 -25.48
CA ARG A 87 4.87 1.85 -24.19
C ARG A 87 4.73 3.38 -24.14
N SER A 88 5.08 4.07 -25.22
CA SER A 88 4.93 5.52 -25.34
C SER A 88 3.46 5.96 -25.28
N LEU A 89 2.58 5.23 -25.96
CA LEU A 89 1.14 5.50 -25.94
C LEU A 89 0.55 5.23 -24.55
N GLU A 90 0.93 4.13 -23.89
CA GLU A 90 0.54 3.82 -22.52
C GLU A 90 1.00 4.93 -21.56
N ARG A 91 2.25 5.43 -21.70
CA ARG A 91 2.75 6.58 -20.94
C ARG A 91 1.94 7.85 -21.19
N ALA A 92 1.75 8.25 -22.45
CA ALA A 92 0.97 9.44 -22.80
C ALA A 92 -0.46 9.37 -22.22
N ARG A 93 -1.11 8.21 -22.30
CA ARG A 93 -2.43 7.99 -21.66
C ARG A 93 -2.38 8.21 -20.15
N THR A 94 -1.37 7.66 -19.46
CA THR A 94 -1.22 7.87 -18.01
C THR A 94 -0.90 9.33 -17.67
N GLU A 95 -0.10 10.01 -18.48
CA GLU A 95 0.24 11.41 -18.30
C GLU A 95 -1.00 12.29 -18.42
N ASP A 96 -1.80 12.12 -19.47
CA ASP A 96 -3.02 12.91 -19.68
C ASP A 96 -4.06 12.63 -18.59
N TYR A 97 -4.19 11.36 -18.19
CA TYR A 97 -5.04 10.97 -17.06
C TYR A 97 -4.62 11.68 -15.77
N LEU A 98 -3.32 11.67 -15.44
CA LEU A 98 -2.78 12.31 -14.25
C LEU A 98 -2.89 13.83 -14.32
N LYS A 99 -2.59 14.46 -15.46
CA LYS A 99 -2.81 15.91 -15.68
C LYS A 99 -4.25 16.32 -15.41
N ARG A 100 -5.23 15.51 -15.83
CA ARG A 100 -6.64 15.74 -15.51
C ARG A 100 -6.92 15.56 -14.00
N LYS A 101 -6.41 14.50 -13.37
CA LYS A 101 -6.61 14.24 -11.93
C LYS A 101 -5.98 15.28 -11.02
N ILE A 102 -4.83 15.84 -11.40
CA ILE A 102 -4.16 16.91 -10.65
C ILE A 102 -4.98 18.20 -10.71
N ARG A 103 -5.53 18.56 -11.88
CA ARG A 103 -6.39 19.76 -12.03
C ARG A 103 -7.66 19.67 -11.19
N CYS A 104 -8.27 18.48 -11.10
CA CYS A 104 -9.48 18.24 -10.32
C CYS A 104 -9.18 17.69 -8.92
N ARG A 105 -7.99 17.96 -8.36
CA ARG A 105 -7.62 17.45 -7.04
C ARG A 105 -8.47 18.14 -5.97
N PRO A 106 -9.24 17.41 -5.16
CA PRO A 106 -10.07 18.00 -4.10
C PRO A 106 -9.18 18.59 -2.99
N VAL A 107 -9.68 19.65 -2.36
CA VAL A 107 -9.01 20.31 -1.23
C VAL A 107 -9.20 19.47 0.04
N ARG A 108 -8.26 19.55 0.99
CA ARG A 108 -8.36 18.81 2.27
C ARG A 108 -9.71 19.01 2.97
N SER A 109 -10.20 20.25 3.04
CA SER A 109 -11.48 20.57 3.67
C SER A 109 -12.67 19.83 3.06
N GLU A 110 -12.67 19.62 1.74
CA GLU A 110 -13.70 18.85 1.05
C GLU A 110 -13.66 17.37 1.46
N LEU A 111 -12.46 16.79 1.54
CA LEU A 111 -12.28 15.41 2.00
C LEU A 111 -12.71 15.23 3.46
N VAL A 112 -12.49 16.25 4.30
CA VAL A 112 -12.93 16.27 5.71
C VAL A 112 -14.45 16.36 5.80
N ARG A 113 -15.08 17.27 5.03
CA ARG A 113 -16.55 17.39 4.94
C ARG A 113 -17.22 16.08 4.49
N MET A 114 -16.55 15.33 3.60
CA MET A 114 -17.01 14.03 3.12
C MET A 114 -16.70 12.88 4.10
N HIS A 115 -16.07 13.14 5.25
CA HIS A 115 -15.63 12.14 6.22
C HIS A 115 -14.67 11.08 5.64
N ILE A 116 -13.87 11.47 4.63
CA ILE A 116 -12.77 10.64 4.11
C ILE A 116 -11.52 10.84 4.97
N LEU A 117 -11.27 12.09 5.38
CA LEU A 117 -10.17 12.46 6.29
C LEU A 117 -10.74 12.96 7.61
N GLU A 118 -10.04 12.70 8.71
CA GLU A 118 -10.44 13.19 10.03
C GLU A 118 -10.21 14.71 10.17
N GLU A 119 -11.07 15.37 10.95
CA GLU A 119 -11.00 16.80 11.27
C GLU A 119 -9.90 17.12 12.30
N THR A 120 -8.68 16.63 12.06
CA THR A 120 -7.57 16.78 13.02
C THR A 120 -6.36 17.45 12.37
N SER A 121 -5.69 18.31 13.14
CA SER A 121 -4.39 18.90 12.80
C SER A 121 -3.18 18.06 13.26
N ALA A 122 -3.42 16.89 13.83
CA ALA A 122 -2.38 16.00 14.34
C ALA A 122 -1.64 15.29 13.21
N GLU A 123 -0.41 14.90 13.49
CA GLU A 123 0.48 14.18 12.57
C GLU A 123 -0.16 12.85 12.11
N PRO A 124 -0.01 12.46 10.82
CA PRO A 124 -0.69 11.29 10.25
C PRO A 124 -0.54 9.99 11.06
N SER A 125 0.60 9.76 11.70
CA SER A 125 0.82 8.54 12.49
C SER A 125 -0.06 8.45 13.75
N LEU A 126 -0.49 9.59 14.31
CA LEU A 126 -1.26 9.66 15.55
C LEU A 126 -2.78 9.68 15.32
N GLN A 127 -3.24 10.01 14.11
CA GLN A 127 -4.66 10.20 13.82
C GLN A 127 -5.51 8.98 14.18
N ALA A 128 -5.02 7.77 13.86
CA ALA A 128 -5.73 6.53 14.18
C ALA A 128 -5.92 6.33 15.69
N LYS A 129 -4.85 6.55 16.48
CA LYS A 129 -4.89 6.42 17.94
C LYS A 129 -5.79 7.50 18.58
N GLN A 130 -5.72 8.72 18.07
CA GLN A 130 -6.56 9.81 18.52
C GLN A 130 -8.04 9.55 18.25
N LEU A 131 -8.38 9.02 17.07
CA LEU A 131 -9.76 8.64 16.74
C LEU A 131 -10.27 7.54 17.66
N GLN A 132 -9.44 6.53 17.94
CA GLN A 132 -9.78 5.46 18.89
C GLN A 132 -10.03 6.01 20.29
N LEU A 133 -9.17 6.91 20.78
CA LEU A 133 -9.34 7.55 22.08
C LEU A 133 -10.62 8.42 22.12
N LYS A 134 -10.89 9.18 21.06
CA LYS A 134 -12.11 10.00 20.94
C LYS A 134 -13.35 9.12 21.00
N ARG A 135 -13.35 7.97 20.31
CA ARG A 135 -14.46 7.01 20.34
C ARG A 135 -14.64 6.38 21.73
N ALA A 136 -13.56 5.98 22.38
CA ALA A 136 -13.62 5.40 23.73
C ALA A 136 -14.21 6.40 24.74
N ARG A 137 -13.68 7.62 24.76
CA ARG A 137 -14.21 8.70 25.63
C ARG A 137 -15.69 8.96 25.40
N LEU A 138 -16.10 9.04 24.13
CA LEU A 138 -17.52 9.23 23.81
C LEU A 138 -18.39 8.05 24.25
N ALA A 139 -17.88 6.82 24.16
CA ALA A 139 -18.61 5.64 24.62
C ALA A 139 -18.80 5.67 26.14
N ASP A 140 -17.74 5.98 26.89
CA ASP A 140 -17.77 6.08 28.36
C ASP A 140 -18.73 7.20 28.79
N ASP A 141 -18.61 8.40 28.20
CA ASP A 141 -19.49 9.54 28.49
C ASP A 141 -20.97 9.23 28.20
N LEU A 142 -21.26 8.49 27.13
CA LEU A 142 -22.62 8.07 26.80
C LEU A 142 -23.12 7.00 27.76
N ASN A 143 -22.26 6.09 28.20
CA ASN A 143 -22.62 5.05 29.16
C ASN A 143 -23.04 5.66 30.50
N ASP A 144 -22.31 6.67 30.97
CA ASP A 144 -22.65 7.42 32.19
C ASP A 144 -23.97 8.19 32.07
N LYS A 145 -24.27 8.75 30.88
CA LYS A 145 -25.55 9.43 30.63
C LYS A 145 -26.73 8.47 30.54
N ILE A 146 -26.49 7.26 30.03
CA ILE A 146 -27.53 6.23 29.91
C ILE A 146 -27.81 5.58 31.28
N SER A 147 -26.81 5.43 32.14
CA SER A 147 -27.01 4.87 33.49
C SER A 147 -27.91 5.75 34.37
N HIS A 148 -27.82 7.07 34.20
CA HIS A 148 -28.69 8.05 34.89
C HIS A 148 -29.96 8.40 34.10
N ARG A 149 -30.40 7.53 33.18
CA ARG A 149 -31.58 7.81 32.36
C ARG A 149 -32.84 7.84 33.25
N PRO A 150 -33.57 8.98 33.30
CA PRO A 150 -34.74 9.11 34.15
C PRO A 150 -35.86 8.15 33.71
N GLY A 151 -36.55 7.58 34.69
CA GLY A 151 -37.67 6.67 34.43
C GLY A 151 -38.88 7.39 33.81
N PRO A 152 -39.84 6.64 33.23
CA PRO A 152 -41.05 7.21 32.63
C PRO A 152 -41.90 8.00 33.63
N ILE A 153 -41.92 7.60 34.90
CA ILE A 153 -42.64 8.30 35.98
C ILE A 153 -42.03 9.68 36.22
N GLU A 154 -40.70 9.79 36.26
CA GLU A 154 -40.00 11.07 36.42
C GLU A 154 -40.28 12.02 35.26
N LEU A 155 -40.43 11.51 34.05
CA LEU A 155 -40.75 12.30 32.86
C LEU A 155 -42.21 12.81 32.87
N VAL A 156 -43.14 12.06 33.46
CA VAL A 156 -44.53 12.51 33.70
C VAL A 156 -44.56 13.62 34.75
N HIS A 157 -43.82 13.47 35.86
CA HIS A 157 -43.70 14.55 36.86
C HIS A 157 -43.08 15.83 36.29
N LYS A 158 -42.19 15.70 35.30
CA LYS A 158 -41.60 16.83 34.56
C LYS A 158 -42.51 17.40 33.46
N ASN A 159 -43.75 16.90 33.33
CA ASN A 159 -44.73 17.29 32.30
C ASN A 159 -44.23 17.12 30.86
N ILE A 160 -43.24 16.24 30.64
CA ILE A 160 -42.72 15.93 29.30
C ILE A 160 -43.55 14.79 28.67
N LEU A 161 -43.96 13.82 29.49
CA LEU A 161 -44.85 12.73 29.09
C LEU A 161 -46.23 12.90 29.71
N CYS A 162 -47.27 12.51 28.98
CA CYS A 162 -48.64 12.52 29.47
C CYS A 162 -48.90 11.33 30.42
N PRO A 163 -49.58 11.52 31.58
CA PRO A 163 -49.92 10.43 32.48
C PRO A 163 -50.86 9.40 31.84
N PRO A 164 -50.64 8.09 32.07
CA PRO A 164 -51.38 7.01 31.41
C PRO A 164 -52.87 6.94 31.76
N LEU A 165 -53.33 7.62 32.81
CA LEU A 165 -54.75 7.69 33.18
C LEU A 165 -55.52 8.80 32.46
N THR A 166 -54.80 9.70 31.77
CA THR A 166 -55.38 10.84 31.03
C THR A 166 -55.34 10.64 29.51
N CYS A 167 -54.69 9.59 29.02
CA CYS A 167 -54.73 9.23 27.61
C CYS A 167 -56.04 8.49 27.29
N SER A 168 -57.08 9.24 26.90
CA SER A 168 -58.17 8.65 26.13
C SER A 168 -57.58 8.09 24.82
N PRO A 169 -57.81 6.82 24.46
CA PRO A 169 -57.21 6.21 23.26
C PRO A 169 -57.72 6.82 21.94
N ARG A 170 -58.51 7.91 21.99
CA ARG A 170 -59.10 8.57 20.82
C ARG A 170 -58.51 9.93 20.45
N THR A 171 -57.62 10.52 21.24
CA THR A 171 -57.01 11.82 20.89
C THR A 171 -55.52 11.90 21.23
N ALA A 172 -54.73 10.92 20.78
CA ALA A 172 -53.30 11.14 20.60
C ALA A 172 -53.10 11.96 19.31
N ILE A 173 -53.27 13.29 19.41
CA ILE A 173 -52.72 14.20 18.41
C ILE A 173 -51.21 14.19 18.65
N CYS A 174 -50.51 13.24 18.03
CA CYS A 174 -49.08 13.34 17.82
C CYS A 174 -48.86 14.58 16.93
N PRO A 175 -48.18 15.65 17.40
CA PRO A 175 -47.83 16.74 16.52
C PRO A 175 -46.75 16.22 15.57
N HIS A 176 -47.16 15.95 14.33
CA HIS A 176 -46.36 16.04 13.12
C HIS A 176 -44.99 15.29 13.10
N HIS A 177 -45.00 14.06 12.60
CA HIS A 177 -43.88 13.59 11.77
C HIS A 177 -44.40 12.75 10.61
N ARG A 178 -44.90 13.45 9.59
CA ARG A 178 -45.13 12.90 8.26
C ARG A 178 -43.75 12.74 7.59
N TYR A 179 -42.97 11.73 7.99
CA TYR A 179 -41.78 11.35 7.22
C TYR A 179 -42.23 10.61 5.96
N HIS A 180 -41.96 11.26 4.83
CA HIS A 180 -42.12 10.79 3.47
C HIS A 180 -41.59 9.35 3.28
N ARG A 181 -42.50 8.37 3.17
CA ARG A 181 -42.24 7.18 2.35
C ARG A 181 -42.35 7.61 0.89
N ARG A 182 -41.21 7.77 0.21
CA ARG A 182 -41.03 7.53 -1.24
C ARG A 182 -39.54 7.68 -1.58
N MET A 183 -38.76 6.65 -1.28
CA MET A 183 -37.57 6.35 -2.08
C MET A 183 -37.97 5.27 -3.07
N SER A 184 -38.51 5.72 -4.20
CA SER A 184 -38.59 4.91 -5.41
C SER A 184 -37.16 4.65 -5.86
N ILE A 185 -36.68 3.43 -5.69
CA ILE A 185 -35.49 2.94 -6.38
C ILE A 185 -35.85 2.94 -7.86
N LYS A 186 -35.42 3.96 -8.60
CA LYS A 186 -35.32 3.87 -10.05
C LYS A 186 -34.10 3.01 -10.36
N LEU A 187 -34.35 1.80 -10.88
CA LEU A 187 -33.37 1.08 -11.69
C LEU A 187 -32.89 2.02 -12.80
N ILE A 188 -31.60 2.29 -12.84
CA ILE A 188 -30.95 2.90 -14.01
C ILE A 188 -30.44 1.74 -14.86
N HIS A 189 -30.84 1.78 -16.12
CA HIS A 189 -30.50 0.87 -17.20
C HIS A 189 -29.20 1.30 -17.90
#